data_AF-A0AAN9V191-F1
#
_entry.id   AF-A0AAN9V191-F1
#
_cell.length_a   1.000
_cell.length_b   1.000
_cell.length_c   1.000
_cell.angle_alpha   90.00
_cell.angle_beta   90.00
_cell.angle_gamma   90.00
#
_symmetry.space_group_name_H-M   'P 1'
#
loop_
_entity.id
_entity.type
_entity.pdbx_description
1 polymer ?
#
loop_
_entity_poly.entity_id
_entity_poly.type
_entity_poly.pdbx_seq_one_letter_code
_entity_poly.pdbx_strand_id
1 'polypeptide(L)'
;MESDAEKAQAQFEQHSRKSQDVVPSEDEHLFDEAEEKRILRKIDLRLITVTGVLYCVSLIDRANMSAANIAGMAKDLGLVGNDYNVASLVFFVTYTVFQPPSTVICRALGPRLHISAITLLWGAVVIGMAFVSSFGALAGLRLILGTLEAGFFPSCVYLLSTWYTRFEVGKRYALFYIVGCVASGGAGILAFGLMQLHGRAGLAGWQWIFFFEGLLTIALAVASYWLLVGFPDSKQATWRFLSERELAWVIRRVNADRGDSKTPRFEWKKFFSAGLDVKICTTMTYALAFFLPLILVENLGFEVGAAQCLVAPPYAFAGLFLYAMGWLGDRYHVRGPIIAINMIVSLIGLPILGWATNPYVRYFGIFLLTAGANSNVPVVMSYQANNIRGQWKRAFCSATMIGFGSIGGIAGTLVFR
;
A
#
# COMPACT_ATOMS: atom_id res chain seq x y z
N MET A 1 17.01 43.14 -39.33
CA MET A 1 16.25 41.92 -38.99
C MET A 1 17.05 40.62 -39.18
N GLU A 2 18.10 40.58 -40.01
CA GLU A 2 18.95 39.38 -40.17
C GLU A 2 19.87 39.07 -38.97
N SER A 3 20.26 40.08 -38.17
CA SER A 3 21.22 39.90 -37.06
C SER A 3 20.70 39.07 -35.88
N ASP A 4 19.39 39.05 -35.63
CA ASP A 4 18.82 38.29 -34.51
C ASP A 4 18.51 36.84 -34.89
N ALA A 5 18.24 36.58 -36.18
CA ALA A 5 18.08 35.23 -36.70
C ALA A 5 19.43 34.48 -36.69
N GLU A 6 20.52 35.12 -37.13
CA GLU A 6 21.86 34.53 -37.06
C GLU A 6 22.33 34.26 -35.62
N LYS A 7 22.00 35.16 -34.67
CA LYS A 7 22.31 34.94 -33.24
C LYS A 7 21.50 33.79 -32.64
N ALA A 8 20.23 33.65 -33.02
CA ALA A 8 19.40 32.53 -32.59
C ALA A 8 19.88 31.20 -33.18
N GLN A 9 20.33 31.20 -34.44
CA GLN A 9 20.84 30.03 -35.13
C GLN A 9 22.22 29.62 -34.60
N ALA A 10 23.11 30.58 -34.30
CA ALA A 10 24.38 30.33 -33.62
C ALA A 10 24.18 29.82 -32.18
N GLN A 11 23.20 30.34 -31.44
CA GLN A 11 22.85 29.81 -30.10
C GLN A 11 22.24 28.40 -30.19
N PHE A 12 21.44 28.11 -31.22
CA PHE A 12 20.87 26.78 -31.45
C PHE A 12 21.93 25.77 -31.85
N GLU A 13 22.89 26.14 -32.72
CA GLU A 13 24.04 25.31 -33.07
C GLU A 13 25.00 25.11 -31.89
N GLN A 14 25.18 26.12 -31.03
CA GLN A 14 26.00 26.01 -29.83
C GLN A 14 25.30 25.16 -28.74
N HIS A 15 23.98 25.17 -28.67
CA HIS A 15 23.19 24.24 -27.82
C HIS A 15 23.17 22.82 -28.40
N SER A 16 23.10 22.69 -29.74
CA SER A 16 23.13 21.41 -30.44
C SER A 16 24.51 20.73 -30.33
N ARG A 17 25.61 21.50 -30.44
CA ARG A 17 26.98 21.00 -30.18
C ARG A 17 27.19 20.62 -28.71
N LYS A 18 26.69 21.40 -27.74
CA LYS A 18 26.70 21.00 -26.31
C LYS A 18 25.81 19.81 -25.99
N SER A 19 24.84 19.50 -26.85
CA SER A 19 24.00 18.29 -26.74
C SER A 19 24.61 17.09 -27.48
N GLN A 20 25.64 17.31 -28.30
CA GLN A 20 26.35 16.28 -29.08
C GLN A 20 27.71 15.89 -28.49
N ASP A 21 28.20 16.58 -27.46
CA ASP A 21 29.34 16.12 -26.64
C ASP A 21 28.91 15.17 -25.50
N VAL A 22 27.89 14.34 -25.74
CA VAL A 22 27.80 13.05 -25.07
C VAL A 22 28.79 12.17 -25.82
N VAL A 23 30.04 12.20 -25.40
CA VAL A 23 31.02 11.15 -25.71
C VAL A 23 30.26 9.82 -25.56
N PRO A 24 30.18 8.97 -26.61
CA PRO A 24 29.72 7.60 -26.43
C PRO A 24 30.79 6.95 -25.55
N SER A 25 30.60 6.99 -24.23
CA SER A 25 31.49 6.29 -23.32
C SER A 25 31.36 4.81 -23.65
N GLU A 26 32.49 4.17 -23.94
CA GLU A 26 32.70 2.77 -24.31
C GLU A 26 32.26 1.74 -23.22
N ASP A 27 31.21 2.05 -22.47
CA ASP A 27 30.77 1.42 -21.22
C ASP A 27 29.29 0.96 -21.28
N GLU A 28 28.72 0.77 -22.48
CA GLU A 28 27.32 0.32 -22.65
C GLU A 28 27.05 -1.08 -22.05
N HIS A 29 28.10 -1.83 -21.69
CA HIS A 29 28.02 -3.12 -21.01
C HIS A 29 28.91 -3.20 -19.75
N LEU A 30 28.69 -2.30 -18.79
CA LEU A 30 29.41 -2.31 -17.49
C LEU A 30 29.20 -3.58 -16.64
N PHE A 31 28.18 -4.39 -16.95
CA PHE A 31 27.85 -5.65 -16.29
C PHE A 31 27.29 -6.63 -17.34
N ASP A 32 27.56 -7.94 -17.18
CA ASP A 32 26.94 -8.99 -18.00
C ASP A 32 25.46 -9.17 -17.65
N GLU A 33 24.64 -9.71 -18.56
CA GLU A 33 23.19 -9.92 -18.35
C GLU A 33 22.91 -10.79 -17.10
N ALA A 34 23.80 -11.72 -16.80
CA ALA A 34 23.76 -12.53 -15.59
C ALA A 34 24.01 -11.70 -14.31
N GLU A 35 24.93 -10.74 -14.37
CA GLU A 35 25.23 -9.83 -13.26
C GLU A 35 24.11 -8.83 -13.04
N GLU A 36 23.52 -8.27 -14.10
CA GLU A 36 22.35 -7.40 -14.02
C GLU A 36 21.17 -8.10 -13.32
N LYS A 37 20.87 -9.34 -13.73
CA LYS A 37 19.83 -10.17 -13.09
C LYS A 37 20.14 -10.44 -11.61
N ARG A 38 21.42 -10.65 -11.27
CA ARG A 38 21.85 -10.86 -9.87
C ARG A 38 21.65 -9.60 -9.03
N ILE A 39 22.01 -8.43 -9.56
CA ILE A 39 21.83 -7.13 -8.89
C ILE A 39 20.33 -6.89 -8.65
N LEU A 40 19.49 -7.05 -9.68
CA LEU A 40 18.05 -6.88 -9.57
C LEU A 40 17.43 -7.85 -8.55
N ARG A 41 17.85 -9.12 -8.53
CA ARG A 41 17.40 -10.10 -7.52
C ARG A 41 17.79 -9.70 -6.09
N LYS A 42 18.99 -9.15 -5.87
CA LYS A 42 19.38 -8.63 -4.54
C LYS A 42 18.46 -7.49 -4.10
N ILE A 43 18.12 -6.59 -5.03
CA ILE A 43 17.20 -5.47 -4.77
C ILE A 43 15.80 -6.01 -4.47
N ASP A 44 15.29 -6.91 -5.31
CA ASP A 44 13.98 -7.53 -5.17
C ASP A 44 13.84 -8.25 -3.81
N LEU A 45 14.82 -9.08 -3.44
CA LEU A 45 14.79 -9.85 -2.19
C LEU A 45 14.80 -8.98 -0.94
N ARG A 46 15.46 -7.82 -0.95
CA ARG A 46 15.51 -6.94 0.22
C ARG A 46 14.35 -5.94 0.21
N LEU A 47 14.14 -5.25 -0.90
CA LEU A 47 13.17 -4.16 -0.97
C LEU A 47 11.73 -4.68 -0.96
N ILE A 48 11.40 -5.64 -1.83
CA ILE A 48 10.03 -6.14 -1.97
C ILE A 48 9.65 -6.97 -0.75
N THR A 49 10.54 -7.81 -0.23
CA THR A 49 10.26 -8.63 0.96
C THR A 49 10.05 -7.76 2.20
N VAL A 50 10.94 -6.81 2.48
CA VAL A 50 10.81 -5.96 3.69
C VAL A 50 9.56 -5.08 3.60
N THR A 51 9.34 -4.42 2.46
CA THR A 51 8.14 -3.58 2.30
C THR A 51 6.86 -4.41 2.30
N GLY A 52 6.87 -5.60 1.69
CA GLY A 52 5.74 -6.53 1.67
C GLY A 52 5.39 -7.07 3.06
N VAL A 53 6.39 -7.42 3.87
CA VAL A 53 6.19 -7.85 5.28
C VAL A 53 5.63 -6.71 6.12
N LEU A 54 6.15 -5.49 5.98
CA LEU A 54 5.59 -4.34 6.69
C LEU A 54 4.16 -4.01 6.21
N TYR A 55 3.88 -4.21 4.93
CA TYR A 55 2.52 -4.05 4.39
C TYR A 55 1.56 -5.12 4.90
N CYS A 56 2.03 -6.36 5.09
CA CYS A 56 1.26 -7.39 5.76
C CYS A 56 0.81 -6.90 7.14
N VAL A 57 1.74 -6.45 7.98
CA VAL A 57 1.43 -5.93 9.32
C VAL A 57 0.42 -4.78 9.26
N SER A 58 0.53 -3.91 8.26
CA SER A 58 -0.42 -2.81 8.03
C SER A 58 -1.83 -3.31 7.74
N LEU A 59 -1.97 -4.39 6.98
CA LEU A 59 -3.27 -5.01 6.75
C LEU A 59 -3.80 -5.73 8.00
N ILE A 60 -2.94 -6.41 8.75
CA ILE A 60 -3.30 -7.08 10.00
C ILE A 60 -3.84 -6.07 11.02
N ASP A 61 -3.11 -4.99 11.30
CA ASP A 61 -3.53 -3.98 12.29
C ASP A 61 -4.82 -3.24 11.89
N ARG A 62 -5.11 -3.13 10.59
CA ARG A 62 -6.41 -2.62 10.12
C ARG A 62 -7.54 -3.59 10.39
N ALA A 63 -7.31 -4.88 10.14
CA ALA A 63 -8.30 -5.93 10.39
C ALA A 63 -8.61 -6.10 11.89
N ASN A 64 -7.69 -5.71 12.78
CA ASN A 64 -7.87 -5.80 14.23
C ASN A 64 -9.11 -5.14 14.77
N MET A 65 -9.56 -4.04 14.18
CA MET A 65 -10.80 -3.39 14.63
C MET A 65 -11.98 -4.36 14.60
N SER A 66 -12.11 -5.06 13.48
CA SER A 66 -13.21 -5.98 13.20
C SER A 66 -13.09 -7.28 13.97
N ALA A 67 -11.86 -7.80 14.10
CA ALA A 67 -11.56 -8.98 14.89
C ALA A 67 -11.79 -8.76 16.39
N ALA A 68 -11.33 -7.62 16.91
CA ALA A 68 -11.56 -7.22 18.29
C ALA A 68 -13.04 -7.01 18.60
N ASN A 69 -13.82 -6.46 17.65
CA ASN A 69 -15.25 -6.23 17.81
C ASN A 69 -16.00 -7.53 18.10
N ILE A 70 -15.78 -8.55 17.26
CA ILE A 70 -16.40 -9.88 17.44
C ILE A 70 -15.83 -10.64 18.64
N ALA A 71 -14.63 -10.27 19.12
CA ALA A 71 -14.00 -10.79 20.34
C ALA A 71 -14.48 -10.10 21.64
N GLY A 72 -15.49 -9.23 21.58
CA GLY A 72 -16.14 -8.64 22.77
C GLY A 72 -15.83 -7.16 23.03
N MET A 73 -15.01 -6.51 22.20
CA MET A 73 -14.64 -5.09 22.38
C MET A 73 -15.85 -4.15 22.43
N ALA A 74 -16.87 -4.37 21.60
CA ALA A 74 -18.08 -3.54 21.60
C ALA A 74 -18.79 -3.55 22.95
N LYS A 75 -18.85 -4.72 23.59
CA LYS A 75 -19.52 -4.90 24.88
C LYS A 75 -18.71 -4.27 26.01
N ASP A 76 -17.40 -4.49 26.02
CA ASP A 76 -16.51 -3.99 27.08
C ASP A 76 -16.36 -2.47 27.07
N LEU A 77 -16.38 -1.85 25.89
CA LEU A 77 -16.31 -0.39 25.73
C LEU A 77 -17.68 0.30 25.73
N GLY A 78 -18.76 -0.47 25.80
CA GLY A 78 -20.12 0.05 25.73
C GLY A 78 -20.40 0.81 24.43
N LEU A 79 -19.93 0.31 23.29
CA LEU A 79 -20.17 0.93 21.99
C LEU A 79 -21.68 0.79 21.64
N VAL A 80 -22.36 1.92 21.44
CA VAL A 80 -23.81 1.93 21.14
C VAL A 80 -24.05 2.50 19.75
N GLY A 81 -24.96 1.88 18.99
CA GLY A 81 -25.39 2.38 17.68
C GLY A 81 -24.23 2.51 16.70
N ASN A 82 -23.88 3.75 16.34
CA ASN A 82 -22.89 4.05 15.30
C ASN A 82 -21.46 4.22 15.83
N ASP A 83 -21.18 3.99 17.11
CA ASP A 83 -19.85 4.27 17.70
C ASP A 83 -18.72 3.50 16.98
N TYR A 84 -18.92 2.21 16.67
CA TYR A 84 -17.95 1.42 15.89
C TYR A 84 -17.66 2.04 14.51
N ASN A 85 -18.73 2.49 13.85
CA ASN A 85 -18.66 3.12 12.53
C ASN A 85 -17.96 4.48 12.60
N VAL A 86 -18.22 5.28 13.64
CA VAL A 86 -17.55 6.56 13.87
C VAL A 86 -16.06 6.36 14.17
N ALA A 87 -15.69 5.39 15.01
CA ALA A 87 -14.30 5.05 15.29
C ALA A 87 -13.53 4.61 14.02
N SER A 88 -14.21 3.89 13.12
CA SER A 88 -13.65 3.48 11.82
C SER A 88 -13.56 4.67 10.84
N LEU A 89 -14.56 5.56 10.84
CA LEU A 89 -14.64 6.74 9.99
C LEU A 89 -13.48 7.71 10.25
N VAL A 90 -13.21 8.03 11.52
CA VAL A 90 -12.16 9.02 11.89
C VAL A 90 -10.76 8.58 11.45
N PHE A 91 -10.51 7.27 11.43
CA PHE A 91 -9.29 6.69 10.87
C PHE A 91 -9.16 7.00 9.38
N PHE A 92 -10.20 6.75 8.58
CA PHE A 92 -10.12 6.99 7.13
C PHE A 92 -9.99 8.47 6.76
N VAL A 93 -10.61 9.36 7.53
CA VAL A 93 -10.50 10.82 7.30
C VAL A 93 -9.06 11.28 7.48
N THR A 94 -8.44 10.96 8.63
CA THR A 94 -7.03 11.32 8.89
C THR A 94 -6.09 10.62 7.92
N TYR A 95 -6.33 9.34 7.64
CA TYR A 95 -5.54 8.57 6.68
C TYR A 95 -5.55 9.19 5.28
N THR A 96 -6.69 9.73 4.83
CA THR A 96 -6.79 10.40 3.51
C THR A 96 -6.05 11.74 3.49
N VAL A 97 -6.22 12.56 4.53
CA VAL A 97 -5.64 13.92 4.59
C VAL A 97 -4.12 13.89 4.71
N PHE A 98 -3.56 12.98 5.50
CA PHE A 98 -2.12 12.95 5.80
C PHE A 98 -1.27 12.16 4.79
N GLN A 99 -1.89 11.47 3.82
CA GLN A 99 -1.19 10.70 2.79
C GLN A 99 -0.24 11.55 1.91
N PRO A 100 -0.72 12.64 1.26
CA PRO A 100 0.16 13.46 0.44
C PRO A 100 1.28 14.14 1.25
N PRO A 101 1.00 14.80 2.40
CA PRO A 101 2.04 15.39 3.24
C PRO A 101 3.10 14.37 3.70
N SER A 102 2.67 13.19 4.15
CA SER A 102 3.62 12.20 4.63
C SER A 102 4.54 11.65 3.53
N THR A 103 4.06 11.60 2.28
CA THR A 103 4.91 11.20 1.15
C THR A 103 6.01 12.22 0.87
N VAL A 104 5.72 13.51 1.06
CA VAL A 104 6.72 14.59 0.94
C VAL A 104 7.74 14.51 2.08
N ILE A 105 7.29 14.28 3.31
CA ILE A 105 8.17 14.10 4.48
C ILE A 105 9.12 12.92 4.27
N CYS A 106 8.63 11.80 3.71
CA CYS A 106 9.45 10.64 3.36
C CYS A 106 10.61 10.99 2.42
N ARG A 107 10.40 11.90 1.46
CA ARG A 107 11.49 12.37 0.57
C ARG A 107 12.51 13.23 1.32
N ALA A 108 12.08 14.02 2.30
CA ALA A 108 12.97 14.90 3.08
C ALA A 108 13.80 14.14 4.12
N LEU A 109 13.17 13.24 4.89
CA LEU A 109 13.82 12.47 5.96
C LEU A 109 14.54 11.21 5.45
N GLY A 110 14.15 10.73 4.28
CA GLY A 110 14.58 9.45 3.73
C GLY A 110 13.65 8.30 4.17
N PRO A 111 13.54 7.26 3.33
CA PRO A 111 12.52 6.22 3.49
C PRO A 111 12.84 5.29 4.67
N ARG A 112 14.13 5.08 4.96
CA ARG A 112 14.60 4.27 6.08
C ARG A 112 14.16 4.83 7.43
N LEU A 113 14.42 6.12 7.67
CA LEU A 113 14.01 6.77 8.91
C LEU A 113 12.50 6.93 8.96
N HIS A 114 11.89 7.41 7.87
CA HIS A 114 10.46 7.69 7.81
C HIS A 114 9.61 6.43 8.02
N ILE A 115 9.81 5.39 7.21
CA ILE A 115 9.00 4.17 7.25
C ILE A 115 9.17 3.45 8.60
N SER A 116 10.40 3.30 9.09
CA SER A 116 10.62 2.64 10.38
C SER A 116 10.08 3.43 11.57
N ALA A 117 10.19 4.76 11.56
CA ALA A 117 9.67 5.60 12.65
C ALA A 117 8.15 5.61 12.69
N ILE A 118 7.47 5.76 11.54
CA ILE A 118 6.01 5.73 11.51
C ILE A 118 5.47 4.36 11.92
N THR A 119 6.11 3.25 11.49
CA THR A 119 5.70 1.89 11.90
C THR A 119 5.91 1.67 13.39
N LEU A 120 6.99 2.19 13.97
CA LEU A 120 7.24 2.10 15.41
C LEU A 120 6.18 2.86 16.22
N LEU A 121 5.90 4.10 15.84
CA LEU A 121 4.89 4.94 16.51
C LEU A 121 3.48 4.37 16.36
N TRP A 122 3.15 3.88 15.17
CA TRP A 122 1.88 3.21 14.90
C TRP A 122 1.76 1.94 15.75
N GLY A 123 2.77 1.06 15.79
CA GLY A 123 2.74 -0.13 16.64
C GLY A 123 2.53 0.20 18.13
N ALA A 124 3.13 1.29 18.62
CA ALA A 124 2.89 1.76 19.99
C ALA A 124 1.43 2.22 20.22
N VAL A 125 0.81 2.87 19.23
CA VAL A 125 -0.61 3.25 19.28
C VAL A 125 -1.51 2.01 19.28
N VAL A 126 -1.18 0.98 18.50
CA VAL A 126 -1.93 -0.30 18.48
C VAL A 126 -1.87 -0.99 19.84
N ILE A 127 -0.69 -1.06 20.48
CA ILE A 127 -0.57 -1.55 21.86
C ILE A 127 -1.41 -0.69 22.81
N GLY A 128 -1.39 0.64 22.63
CA GLY A 128 -2.23 1.56 23.41
C GLY A 128 -3.73 1.27 23.30
N MET A 129 -4.21 0.80 22.13
CA MET A 129 -5.62 0.42 21.94
C MET A 129 -6.04 -0.76 22.81
N ALA A 130 -5.11 -1.67 23.16
CA ALA A 130 -5.40 -2.79 24.05
C ALA A 130 -5.84 -2.36 25.46
N PHE A 131 -5.45 -1.17 25.90
CA PHE A 131 -5.71 -0.68 27.27
C PHE A 131 -6.78 0.41 27.34
N VAL A 132 -7.53 0.60 26.26
CA VAL A 132 -8.60 1.59 26.21
C VAL A 132 -9.81 1.12 27.02
N SER A 133 -10.43 2.06 27.73
CA SER A 133 -11.64 1.84 28.54
C SER A 133 -12.86 2.67 28.10
N SER A 134 -12.72 3.52 27.07
CA SER A 134 -13.82 4.36 26.59
C SER A 134 -13.79 4.56 25.07
N PHE A 135 -14.97 4.80 24.49
CA PHE A 135 -15.11 5.16 23.08
C PHE A 135 -14.26 6.39 22.69
N GLY A 136 -14.23 7.43 23.53
CA GLY A 136 -13.46 8.64 23.24
C GLY A 136 -11.96 8.38 23.12
N ALA A 137 -11.40 7.54 24.00
CA ALA A 137 -10.01 7.12 23.92
C ALA A 137 -9.75 6.23 22.68
N LEU A 138 -10.68 5.34 22.33
CA LEU A 138 -10.57 4.51 21.11
C LEU A 138 -10.56 5.39 19.85
N ALA A 139 -11.49 6.33 19.74
CA ALA A 139 -11.59 7.26 18.62
C ALA A 139 -10.36 8.18 18.51
N GLY A 140 -9.83 8.65 19.65
CA GLY A 140 -8.60 9.43 19.72
C GLY A 140 -7.38 8.66 19.22
N LEU A 141 -7.18 7.42 19.68
CA LEU A 141 -6.10 6.57 19.19
C LEU A 141 -6.29 6.21 17.70
N ARG A 142 -7.52 6.05 17.23
CA ARG A 142 -7.84 5.81 15.80
C ARG A 142 -7.48 7.00 14.91
N LEU A 143 -7.69 8.23 15.37
CA LEU A 143 -7.23 9.43 14.69
C LEU A 143 -5.70 9.43 14.56
N ILE A 144 -4.98 9.19 15.67
CA ILE A 144 -3.52 9.16 15.67
C ILE A 144 -3.01 8.05 14.76
N LEU A 145 -3.61 6.86 14.86
CA LEU A 145 -3.31 5.71 13.99
C LEU A 145 -3.42 6.09 12.51
N GLY A 146 -4.54 6.71 12.11
CA GLY A 146 -4.77 7.15 10.74
C GLY A 146 -3.72 8.14 10.25
N THR A 147 -3.30 9.09 11.09
CA THR A 147 -2.23 10.05 10.73
C THR A 147 -0.87 9.39 10.52
N LEU A 148 -0.50 8.42 11.34
CA LEU A 148 0.79 7.74 11.28
C LEU A 148 0.84 6.75 10.11
N GLU A 149 -0.22 5.98 9.92
CA GLU A 149 -0.29 4.94 8.90
C GLU A 149 -0.45 5.51 7.48
N ALA A 150 -1.01 6.72 7.34
CA ALA A 150 -1.21 7.41 6.06
C ALA A 150 0.06 7.43 5.19
N GLY A 151 1.21 7.57 5.83
CA GLY A 151 2.49 7.68 5.15
C GLY A 151 3.04 6.40 4.58
N PHE A 152 2.63 5.25 5.10
CA PHE A 152 3.33 3.99 4.88
C PHE A 152 3.23 3.52 3.43
N PHE A 153 2.02 3.24 2.96
CA PHE A 153 1.81 2.70 1.61
C PHE A 153 2.35 3.62 0.50
N PRO A 154 2.00 4.93 0.43
CA PRO A 154 2.50 5.77 -0.65
C PRO A 154 4.02 5.95 -0.59
N SER A 155 4.64 5.92 0.61
CA SER A 155 6.09 5.91 0.75
C SER A 155 6.73 4.64 0.19
N CYS A 156 6.16 3.46 0.44
CA CYS A 156 6.64 2.21 -0.13
C CYS A 156 6.52 2.21 -1.65
N VAL A 157 5.35 2.57 -2.19
CA VAL A 157 5.13 2.66 -3.64
C VAL A 157 6.11 3.62 -4.27
N TYR A 158 6.28 4.81 -3.69
CA TYR A 158 7.23 5.80 -4.16
C TYR A 158 8.67 5.28 -4.11
N LEU A 159 9.07 4.59 -3.03
CA LEU A 159 10.39 3.97 -2.91
C LEU A 159 10.63 2.93 -4.00
N LEU A 160 9.74 1.96 -4.18
CA LEU A 160 9.85 0.97 -5.26
C LEU A 160 9.90 1.67 -6.62
N SER A 161 9.11 2.74 -6.78
CA SER A 161 9.12 3.56 -7.97
C SER A 161 10.43 4.31 -8.22
N THR A 162 11.41 4.32 -7.32
CA THR A 162 12.75 4.90 -7.56
C THR A 162 13.81 3.87 -7.97
N TRP A 163 13.59 2.59 -7.67
CA TRP A 163 14.58 1.53 -7.88
C TRP A 163 14.43 0.79 -9.22
N TYR A 164 13.27 0.87 -9.89
CA TYR A 164 12.95 0.05 -11.06
C TYR A 164 12.48 0.87 -12.28
N THR A 165 12.68 0.36 -13.49
CA THR A 165 12.18 0.99 -14.73
C THR A 165 10.65 0.86 -14.87
N ARG A 166 10.01 1.66 -15.74
CA ARG A 166 8.53 1.68 -15.92
C ARG A 166 7.93 0.29 -16.16
N PHE A 167 8.55 -0.51 -17.04
CA PHE A 167 8.05 -1.84 -17.41
C PHE A 167 8.36 -2.92 -16.34
N GLU A 168 9.28 -2.64 -15.43
CA GLU A 168 9.72 -3.53 -14.35
C GLU A 168 8.90 -3.35 -13.06
N VAL A 169 8.40 -2.14 -12.82
CA VAL A 169 7.67 -1.77 -11.59
C VAL A 169 6.38 -2.57 -11.41
N GLY A 170 5.62 -2.81 -12.49
CA GLY A 170 4.29 -3.43 -12.39
C GLY A 170 4.30 -4.83 -11.76
N LYS A 171 5.20 -5.70 -12.22
CA LYS A 171 5.39 -7.05 -11.66
C LYS A 171 5.77 -7.03 -10.18
N ARG A 172 6.54 -6.01 -9.78
CA ARG A 172 7.08 -5.87 -8.42
C ARG A 172 6.05 -5.29 -7.47
N TYR A 173 5.19 -4.39 -7.93
CA TYR A 173 3.98 -3.97 -7.21
C TYR A 173 3.04 -5.14 -6.98
N ALA A 174 2.81 -5.98 -8.00
CA ALA A 174 2.00 -7.17 -7.84
C ALA A 174 2.61 -8.12 -6.80
N LEU A 175 3.91 -8.38 -6.84
CA LEU A 175 4.58 -9.22 -5.84
C LEU A 175 4.52 -8.64 -4.42
N PHE A 176 4.81 -7.34 -4.27
CA PHE A 176 4.65 -6.61 -3.01
C PHE A 176 3.24 -6.77 -2.42
N TYR A 177 2.21 -6.62 -3.26
CA TYR A 177 0.82 -6.72 -2.85
C TYR A 177 0.41 -8.17 -2.52
N ILE A 178 0.85 -9.15 -3.32
CA ILE A 178 0.62 -10.59 -3.07
C ILE A 178 1.19 -11.00 -1.72
N VAL A 179 2.44 -10.61 -1.41
CA VAL A 179 3.07 -10.93 -0.12
C VAL A 179 2.23 -10.39 1.03
N GLY A 180 1.75 -9.15 0.92
CA GLY A 180 0.84 -8.56 1.90
C GLY A 180 -0.48 -9.31 2.03
N CYS A 181 -1.15 -9.64 0.91
CA CYS A 181 -2.44 -10.32 0.92
C CYS A 181 -2.38 -11.75 1.47
N VAL A 182 -1.39 -12.54 1.05
CA VAL A 182 -1.26 -13.94 1.49
C VAL A 182 -0.98 -13.98 2.99
N ALA A 183 -0.09 -13.12 3.47
CA ALA A 183 0.23 -13.07 4.89
C ALA A 183 -0.93 -12.46 5.73
N SER A 184 -1.68 -11.49 5.18
CA SER A 184 -2.90 -10.98 5.81
C SER A 184 -4.05 -12.00 5.86
N GLY A 185 -4.07 -13.00 4.97
CA GLY A 185 -5.00 -14.13 5.10
C GLY A 185 -4.81 -14.90 6.41
N GLY A 186 -3.58 -14.93 6.95
CA GLY A 186 -3.28 -15.52 8.25
C GLY A 186 -3.71 -14.68 9.46
N ALA A 187 -4.09 -13.40 9.25
CA ALA A 187 -4.44 -12.48 10.34
C ALA A 187 -5.62 -12.98 11.16
N GLY A 188 -6.68 -13.47 10.50
CA GLY A 188 -7.85 -13.99 11.20
C GLY A 188 -7.53 -15.23 12.04
N ILE A 189 -6.64 -16.11 11.56
CA ILE A 189 -6.19 -17.29 12.30
C ILE A 189 -5.36 -16.86 13.52
N LEU A 190 -4.48 -15.86 13.36
CA LEU A 190 -3.71 -15.29 14.47
C LEU A 190 -4.65 -14.68 15.52
N ALA A 191 -5.62 -13.86 15.09
CA ALA A 191 -6.61 -13.25 15.96
C ALA A 191 -7.45 -14.31 16.71
N PHE A 192 -7.84 -15.40 16.04
CA PHE A 192 -8.50 -16.53 16.69
C PHE A 192 -7.64 -17.13 17.79
N GLY A 193 -6.36 -17.41 17.52
CA GLY A 193 -5.43 -17.94 18.51
C GLY A 193 -5.23 -17.02 19.72
N LEU A 194 -5.14 -15.71 19.48
CA LEU A 194 -4.97 -14.70 20.53
C LEU A 194 -6.24 -14.52 21.36
N MET A 195 -7.42 -14.60 20.74
CA MET A 195 -8.71 -14.50 21.44
C MET A 195 -8.90 -15.61 22.49
N GLN A 196 -8.31 -16.80 22.29
CA GLN A 196 -8.36 -17.90 23.26
C GLN A 196 -7.62 -17.60 24.58
N LEU A 197 -6.83 -16.51 24.65
CA LEU A 197 -6.19 -16.03 25.87
C LEU A 197 -7.14 -15.23 26.77
N HIS A 198 -8.42 -15.12 26.41
CA HIS A 198 -9.45 -14.46 27.21
C HIS A 198 -9.40 -14.88 28.69
N GLY A 199 -9.39 -13.91 29.59
CA GLY A 199 -9.39 -14.13 31.04
C GLY A 199 -8.00 -14.37 31.65
N ARG A 200 -6.95 -14.54 30.84
CA ARG A 200 -5.57 -14.57 31.35
C ARG A 200 -5.11 -13.17 31.73
N ALA A 201 -4.45 -13.06 32.89
CA ALA A 201 -3.95 -11.80 33.46
C ALA A 201 -5.02 -10.70 33.63
N GLY A 202 -6.31 -11.07 33.70
CA GLY A 202 -7.42 -10.11 33.81
C GLY A 202 -7.74 -9.33 32.53
N LEU A 203 -7.17 -9.74 31.38
CA LEU A 203 -7.39 -9.10 30.09
C LEU A 203 -8.41 -9.87 29.24
N ALA A 204 -9.25 -9.12 28.53
CA ALA A 204 -10.19 -9.66 27.55
C ALA A 204 -9.46 -10.11 26.28
N GLY A 205 -10.07 -11.05 25.54
CA GLY A 205 -9.50 -11.61 24.31
C GLY A 205 -9.13 -10.56 23.26
N TRP A 206 -9.93 -9.50 23.12
CA TRP A 206 -9.65 -8.41 22.17
C TRP A 206 -8.43 -7.56 22.57
N GLN A 207 -8.13 -7.45 23.86
CA GLN A 207 -6.95 -6.72 24.35
C GLN A 207 -5.67 -7.47 23.98
N TRP A 208 -5.69 -8.79 24.05
CA TRP A 208 -4.57 -9.64 23.63
C TRP A 208 -4.27 -9.53 22.14
N ILE A 209 -5.31 -9.38 21.29
CA ILE A 209 -5.16 -9.16 19.85
C ILE A 209 -4.35 -7.88 19.61
N PHE A 210 -4.82 -6.73 20.12
CA PHE A 210 -4.10 -5.45 19.95
C PHE A 210 -2.69 -5.46 20.57
N PHE A 211 -2.51 -6.09 21.73
CA PHE A 211 -1.22 -6.11 22.41
C PHE A 211 -0.16 -6.88 21.63
N PHE A 212 -0.44 -8.14 21.25
CA PHE A 212 0.55 -8.99 20.58
C PHE A 212 0.79 -8.56 19.14
N GLU A 213 -0.24 -8.09 18.44
CA GLU A 213 -0.07 -7.62 17.07
C GLU A 213 0.68 -6.29 17.02
N GLY A 214 0.37 -5.35 17.91
CA GLY A 214 1.16 -4.13 18.07
C GLY A 214 2.63 -4.41 18.46
N LEU A 215 2.87 -5.43 19.30
CA LEU A 215 4.23 -5.86 19.65
C LEU A 215 4.98 -6.43 18.44
N LEU A 216 4.31 -7.24 17.61
CA LEU A 216 4.86 -7.72 16.34
C LEU A 216 5.20 -6.56 15.41
N THR A 217 4.33 -5.55 15.32
CA THR A 217 4.54 -4.32 14.55
C THR A 217 5.78 -3.57 15.01
N ILE A 218 5.97 -3.39 16.31
CA ILE A 218 7.16 -2.74 16.89
C ILE A 218 8.43 -3.53 16.58
N ALA A 219 8.42 -4.86 16.77
CA ALA A 219 9.57 -5.71 16.51
C ALA A 219 10.01 -5.61 15.03
N LEU A 220 9.04 -5.65 14.11
CA LEU A 220 9.28 -5.50 12.68
C LEU A 220 9.68 -4.07 12.30
N ALA A 221 9.17 -3.04 12.99
CA ALA A 221 9.62 -1.66 12.80
C ALA A 221 11.11 -1.50 13.14
N VAL A 222 11.54 -2.04 14.27
CA VAL A 222 12.96 -2.02 14.69
C VAL A 222 13.82 -2.80 13.69
N ALA A 223 13.39 -3.99 13.27
CA ALA A 223 14.09 -4.76 12.26
C ALA A 223 14.17 -4.03 10.90
N SER A 224 13.08 -3.36 10.51
CA SER A 224 13.02 -2.61 9.25
C SER A 224 14.02 -1.48 9.20
N TYR A 225 14.38 -0.87 10.33
CA TYR A 225 15.38 0.19 10.35
C TYR A 225 16.74 -0.33 9.85
N TRP A 226 17.08 -1.60 10.04
CA TRP A 226 18.33 -2.18 9.55
C TRP A 226 18.19 -2.80 8.16
N LEU A 227 17.00 -3.34 7.86
CA LEU A 227 16.74 -4.08 6.63
C LEU A 227 16.31 -3.18 5.46
N LEU A 228 15.67 -2.04 5.71
CA LEU A 228 15.11 -1.18 4.67
C LEU A 228 16.20 -0.36 3.96
N VAL A 229 16.04 -0.24 2.64
CA VAL A 229 17.01 0.41 1.75
C VAL A 229 16.61 1.87 1.53
N GLY A 230 17.60 2.77 1.48
CA GLY A 230 17.41 4.19 1.18
C GLY A 230 16.93 4.47 -0.26
N PHE A 231 16.75 5.75 -0.60
CA PHE A 231 16.65 6.14 -2.01
C PHE A 231 17.98 5.91 -2.72
N PRO A 232 17.98 5.55 -4.02
CA PRO A 232 19.21 5.36 -4.78
C PRO A 232 20.01 6.67 -4.88
N ASP A 233 19.34 7.83 -4.88
CA ASP A 233 19.98 9.16 -4.91
C ASP A 233 20.52 9.62 -3.54
N SER A 234 20.27 8.86 -2.47
CA SER A 234 20.65 9.29 -1.11
C SER A 234 22.13 8.99 -0.85
N LYS A 235 22.86 9.99 -0.31
CA LYS A 235 24.25 9.82 0.14
C LYS A 235 24.38 8.95 1.40
N GLN A 236 23.28 8.48 1.98
CA GLN A 236 23.28 7.66 3.18
C GLN A 236 23.60 6.20 2.82
N ALA A 237 24.79 5.74 3.22
CA ALA A 237 25.22 4.36 3.00
C ALA A 237 24.23 3.36 3.62
N THR A 238 23.70 2.45 2.79
CA THR A 238 22.87 1.34 3.26
C THR A 238 23.78 0.19 3.66
N TRP A 239 23.58 -0.37 4.85
CA TRP A 239 24.42 -1.45 5.38
C TRP A 239 24.36 -2.69 4.47
N ARG A 240 25.53 -3.11 3.94
CA ARG A 240 25.72 -4.33 3.11
C ARG A 240 24.64 -4.54 2.04
N PHE A 241 24.44 -3.59 1.13
CA PHE A 241 23.44 -3.73 0.07
C PHE A 241 24.03 -3.86 -1.33
N LEU A 242 24.57 -2.77 -1.87
CA LEU A 242 25.15 -2.71 -3.21
C LEU A 242 26.49 -1.98 -3.11
N SER A 243 27.43 -2.37 -3.96
CA SER A 243 28.66 -1.60 -4.19
C SER A 243 28.32 -0.27 -4.88
N GLU A 244 29.21 0.72 -4.77
CA GLU A 244 29.04 2.02 -5.43
C GLU A 244 28.90 1.87 -6.96
N ARG A 245 29.61 0.90 -7.55
CA ARG A 245 29.53 0.56 -8.98
C ARG A 245 28.15 0.02 -9.37
N GLU A 246 27.61 -0.94 -8.60
CA GLU A 246 26.27 -1.49 -8.83
C GLU A 246 25.19 -0.39 -8.66
N LEU A 247 25.32 0.47 -7.65
CA LEU A 247 24.39 1.57 -7.40
C LEU A 247 24.39 2.61 -8.54
N ALA A 248 25.57 3.00 -9.02
CA ALA A 248 25.70 3.94 -10.12
C ALA A 248 25.07 3.39 -11.42
N TRP A 249 25.18 2.08 -11.66
CA TRP A 249 24.53 1.43 -12.80
C TRP A 249 22.99 1.46 -12.68
N VAL A 250 22.43 1.17 -11.50
CA VAL A 250 20.97 1.26 -11.26
C VAL A 250 20.46 2.68 -11.51
N ILE A 251 21.15 3.69 -10.97
CA ILE A 251 20.77 5.10 -11.16
C ILE A 251 20.79 5.48 -12.64
N ARG A 252 21.85 5.09 -13.39
CA ARG A 252 21.94 5.35 -14.83
C ARG A 252 20.81 4.69 -15.60
N ARG A 253 20.52 3.41 -15.34
CA ARG A 253 19.42 2.67 -15.98
C ARG A 253 18.08 3.35 -15.76
N VAL A 254 17.80 3.73 -14.51
CA VAL A 254 16.55 4.39 -14.12
C VAL A 254 16.45 5.79 -14.74
N ASN A 255 17.55 6.56 -14.79
CA ASN A 255 17.57 7.88 -15.39
C ASN A 255 17.44 7.85 -16.92
N ALA A 256 18.10 6.89 -17.59
CA ALA A 256 17.98 6.68 -19.03
C ALA A 256 16.55 6.33 -19.44
N ASP A 257 15.87 5.50 -18.63
CA ASP A 257 14.48 5.14 -18.86
C ASP A 257 13.49 6.31 -18.63
N ARG A 258 13.84 7.26 -17.74
CA ARG A 258 12.90 8.31 -17.29
C ARG A 258 13.14 9.67 -17.92
N GLY A 259 14.36 10.00 -18.29
CA GLY A 259 14.75 11.36 -18.65
C GLY A 259 14.67 12.37 -17.48
N ASP A 260 14.50 11.89 -16.23
CA ASP A 260 14.39 12.72 -15.02
C ASP A 260 15.80 13.15 -14.53
N SER A 261 16.59 13.81 -15.38
CA SER A 261 17.99 14.16 -15.06
C SER A 261 18.15 15.24 -13.97
N LYS A 262 17.05 15.91 -13.57
CA LYS A 262 17.04 16.88 -12.46
C LYS A 262 15.77 16.74 -11.62
N THR A 263 15.95 16.53 -10.32
CA THR A 263 14.90 16.63 -9.31
C THR A 263 14.38 18.07 -9.29
N PRO A 264 13.14 18.36 -9.72
CA PRO A 264 12.61 19.71 -9.64
C PRO A 264 12.43 20.09 -8.16
N ARG A 265 12.64 21.37 -7.81
CA ARG A 265 12.28 21.88 -6.48
C ARG A 265 10.80 21.61 -6.20
N PHE A 266 10.48 21.27 -4.96
CA PHE A 266 9.10 21.01 -4.54
C PHE A 266 8.27 22.29 -4.67
N GLU A 267 7.18 22.22 -5.44
CA GLU A 267 6.26 23.33 -5.66
C GLU A 267 4.83 22.87 -5.36
N TRP A 268 4.21 23.43 -4.31
CA TRP A 268 2.84 23.09 -3.88
C TRP A 268 1.81 23.23 -5.01
N LYS A 269 1.94 24.25 -5.87
CA LYS A 269 1.02 24.46 -7.01
C LYS A 269 1.07 23.33 -8.03
N LYS A 270 2.28 22.86 -8.40
CA LYS A 270 2.48 21.74 -9.34
C LYS A 270 2.08 20.39 -8.73
N PHE A 271 2.23 20.25 -7.41
CA PHE A 271 1.81 19.06 -6.67
C PHE A 271 0.29 18.90 -6.67
N PHE A 272 -0.47 19.95 -6.31
CA PHE A 272 -1.93 19.88 -6.33
C PHE A 272 -2.54 19.91 -7.74
N SER A 273 -1.89 20.56 -8.73
CA SER A 273 -2.39 20.54 -10.12
C SER A 273 -2.40 19.13 -10.73
N ALA A 274 -1.63 18.19 -10.16
CA ALA A 274 -1.66 16.78 -10.55
C ALA A 274 -3.02 16.11 -10.26
N GLY A 275 -3.82 16.65 -9.33
CA GLY A 275 -5.13 16.12 -8.97
C GLY A 275 -6.25 16.38 -9.98
N LEU A 276 -6.02 17.27 -10.95
CA LEU A 276 -6.95 17.55 -12.05
C LEU A 276 -6.79 16.59 -13.23
N ASP A 277 -5.85 15.65 -13.17
CA ASP A 277 -5.61 14.71 -14.27
C ASP A 277 -6.66 13.58 -14.26
N VAL A 278 -7.44 13.50 -15.34
CA VAL A 278 -8.51 12.51 -15.56
C VAL A 278 -7.97 11.06 -15.54
N LYS A 279 -6.65 10.87 -15.62
CA LYS A 279 -5.98 9.57 -15.56
C LYS A 279 -5.88 8.97 -14.15
N ILE A 280 -6.37 9.65 -13.11
CA ILE A 280 -6.45 9.10 -11.75
C ILE A 280 -7.60 8.09 -11.70
N CYS A 281 -7.31 6.81 -11.95
CA CYS A 281 -8.24 5.72 -11.66
C CYS A 281 -8.13 5.33 -10.18
N THR A 282 -9.24 5.18 -9.49
CA THR A 282 -9.30 4.89 -8.05
C THR A 282 -9.76 3.45 -7.81
N THR A 283 -9.44 2.88 -6.64
CA THR A 283 -9.85 1.53 -6.26
C THR A 283 -10.53 1.52 -4.91
N MET A 284 -11.68 0.86 -4.83
CA MET A 284 -12.51 0.78 -3.63
C MET A 284 -12.29 -0.59 -2.96
N THR A 285 -11.41 -0.66 -1.97
CA THR A 285 -10.95 -1.96 -1.40
C THR A 285 -11.18 -2.09 0.11
N TYR A 286 -11.22 -0.97 0.86
CA TYR A 286 -11.18 -1.04 2.33
C TYR A 286 -12.50 -1.39 3.01
N ALA A 287 -13.65 -1.13 2.38
CA ALA A 287 -14.96 -1.36 3.01
C ALA A 287 -15.20 -2.83 3.37
N LEU A 288 -14.79 -3.78 2.53
CA LEU A 288 -15.01 -5.20 2.85
C LEU A 288 -14.10 -5.67 3.99
N ALA A 289 -12.83 -5.26 4.00
CA ALA A 289 -11.84 -5.73 4.97
C ALA A 289 -12.21 -5.42 6.43
N PHE A 290 -12.76 -4.23 6.69
CA PHE A 290 -13.12 -3.77 8.04
C PHE A 290 -14.46 -4.33 8.56
N PHE A 291 -15.27 -4.89 7.68
CA PHE A 291 -16.61 -5.36 8.01
C PHE A 291 -16.78 -6.85 7.75
N LEU A 292 -15.82 -7.53 7.13
CA LEU A 292 -15.96 -8.94 6.77
C LEU A 292 -16.18 -9.86 7.98
N PRO A 293 -15.40 -9.80 9.08
CA PRO A 293 -15.67 -10.63 10.25
C PRO A 293 -17.04 -10.31 10.88
N LEU A 294 -17.42 -9.02 10.89
CA LEU A 294 -18.70 -8.56 11.39
C LEU A 294 -19.86 -9.13 10.56
N ILE A 295 -19.76 -9.06 9.24
CA ILE A 295 -20.72 -9.63 8.28
C ILE A 295 -20.86 -11.13 8.54
N LEU A 296 -19.76 -11.86 8.68
CA LEU A 296 -19.77 -13.32 8.93
C LEU A 296 -20.51 -13.69 10.23
N VAL A 297 -20.31 -12.93 11.31
CA VAL A 297 -20.96 -13.20 12.59
C VAL A 297 -22.41 -12.70 12.59
N GLU A 298 -22.62 -11.41 12.33
CA GLU A 298 -23.93 -10.75 12.52
C GLU A 298 -24.93 -11.06 11.38
N ASN A 299 -24.47 -11.15 10.14
CA ASN A 299 -25.36 -11.34 8.98
C ASN A 299 -25.44 -12.79 8.48
N LEU A 300 -24.40 -13.59 8.71
CA LEU A 300 -24.34 -14.99 8.26
C LEU A 300 -24.47 -16.00 9.41
N GLY A 301 -24.40 -15.55 10.68
CA GLY A 301 -24.62 -16.39 11.85
C GLY A 301 -23.50 -17.38 12.15
N PHE A 302 -22.29 -17.15 11.65
CA PHE A 302 -21.14 -17.99 11.99
C PHE A 302 -20.67 -17.72 13.42
N GLU A 303 -20.18 -18.76 14.10
CA GLU A 303 -19.51 -18.63 15.39
C GLU A 303 -18.27 -17.72 15.26
N VAL A 304 -17.97 -16.91 16.29
CA VAL A 304 -16.85 -15.96 16.30
C VAL A 304 -15.54 -16.61 15.89
N GLY A 305 -15.22 -17.80 16.43
CA GLY A 305 -14.01 -18.52 16.08
C GLY A 305 -13.95 -18.98 14.63
N ALA A 306 -15.08 -19.47 14.11
CA ALA A 306 -15.20 -19.85 12.70
C ALA A 306 -15.10 -18.62 11.78
N ALA A 307 -15.75 -17.51 12.13
CA ALA A 307 -15.73 -16.27 11.35
C ALA A 307 -14.31 -15.71 11.18
N GLN A 308 -13.48 -15.75 12.24
CA GLN A 308 -12.07 -15.35 12.16
C GLN A 308 -11.28 -16.21 11.16
N CYS A 309 -11.50 -17.52 11.17
CA CYS A 309 -10.85 -18.44 10.22
C CYS A 309 -11.39 -18.31 8.79
N LEU A 310 -12.69 -18.04 8.63
CA LEU A 310 -13.37 -17.90 7.32
C LEU A 310 -13.00 -16.60 6.58
N VAL A 311 -12.26 -15.69 7.21
CA VAL A 311 -11.65 -14.55 6.51
C VAL A 311 -10.51 -15.02 5.61
N ALA A 312 -9.74 -16.03 5.99
CA ALA A 312 -8.53 -16.44 5.27
C ALA A 312 -8.79 -16.92 3.83
N PRO A 313 -9.80 -17.80 3.56
CA PRO A 313 -9.98 -18.38 2.23
C PRO A 313 -10.32 -17.37 1.11
N PRO A 314 -11.22 -16.38 1.31
CA PRO A 314 -11.46 -15.34 0.31
C PRO A 314 -10.20 -14.55 -0.08
N TYR A 315 -9.34 -14.22 0.89
CA TYR A 315 -8.08 -13.50 0.63
C TYR A 315 -7.05 -14.38 -0.07
N ALA A 316 -6.96 -15.67 0.26
CA ALA A 316 -6.12 -16.62 -0.46
C ALA A 316 -6.55 -16.76 -1.92
N PHE A 317 -7.86 -16.90 -2.17
CA PHE A 317 -8.41 -16.93 -3.52
C PHE A 317 -8.15 -15.61 -4.26
N ALA A 318 -8.32 -14.47 -3.60
CA ALA A 318 -8.00 -13.16 -4.16
C ALA A 318 -6.53 -13.06 -4.58
N GLY A 319 -5.60 -13.61 -3.80
CA GLY A 319 -4.17 -13.66 -4.16
C GLY A 319 -3.90 -14.48 -5.44
N LEU A 320 -4.57 -15.62 -5.61
CA LEU A 320 -4.47 -16.44 -6.83
C LEU A 320 -5.07 -15.72 -8.04
N PHE A 321 -6.25 -15.10 -7.86
CA PHE A 321 -6.95 -14.36 -8.91
C PHE A 321 -6.16 -13.12 -9.35
N LEU A 322 -5.57 -12.40 -8.39
CA LEU A 322 -4.67 -11.27 -8.57
C LEU A 322 -3.45 -11.66 -9.42
N TYR A 323 -2.81 -12.78 -9.10
CA TYR A 323 -1.69 -13.30 -9.87
C TYR A 323 -2.09 -13.65 -11.32
N ALA A 324 -3.22 -14.35 -11.49
CA ALA A 324 -3.72 -14.72 -12.81
C ALA A 324 -4.04 -13.49 -13.68
N MET A 325 -4.74 -12.49 -13.13
CA MET A 325 -5.07 -11.25 -13.83
C MET A 325 -3.83 -10.38 -14.12
N GLY A 326 -2.87 -10.36 -13.19
CA GLY A 326 -1.58 -9.71 -13.42
C GLY A 326 -0.80 -10.35 -14.57
N TRP A 327 -0.70 -11.68 -14.59
CA TRP A 327 -0.04 -12.44 -15.66
C TRP A 327 -0.74 -12.25 -17.01
N LEU A 328 -2.07 -12.25 -17.03
CA LEU A 328 -2.84 -12.02 -18.24
C LEU A 328 -2.58 -10.61 -18.80
N GLY A 329 -2.52 -9.60 -17.95
CA GLY A 329 -2.25 -8.22 -18.35
C GLY A 329 -0.85 -8.00 -18.87
N ASP A 330 0.11 -8.72 -18.30
CA ASP A 330 1.49 -8.72 -18.78
C ASP A 330 1.60 -9.44 -20.13
N ARG A 331 0.95 -10.61 -20.30
CA ARG A 331 1.03 -11.40 -21.53
C ARG A 331 0.44 -10.67 -22.74
N TYR A 332 -0.72 -10.05 -22.55
CA TYR A 332 -1.43 -9.37 -23.63
C TYR A 332 -1.11 -7.88 -23.72
N HIS A 333 -0.25 -7.35 -22.84
CA HIS A 333 0.11 -5.93 -22.77
C HIS A 333 -1.11 -4.97 -22.66
N VAL A 334 -2.22 -5.46 -22.13
CA VAL A 334 -3.46 -4.70 -21.94
C VAL A 334 -3.80 -4.60 -20.45
N ARG A 335 -4.18 -3.40 -20.00
CA ARG A 335 -4.53 -3.15 -18.59
C ARG A 335 -6.00 -2.75 -18.41
N GLY A 336 -6.54 -1.94 -19.31
CA GLY A 336 -7.92 -1.46 -19.25
C GLY A 336 -8.98 -2.58 -19.20
N PRO A 337 -8.97 -3.55 -20.13
CA PRO A 337 -9.92 -4.66 -20.12
C PRO A 337 -9.89 -5.48 -18.83
N ILE A 338 -8.71 -5.65 -18.23
CA ILE A 338 -8.56 -6.43 -16.99
C ILE A 338 -9.16 -5.69 -15.80
N ILE A 339 -8.98 -4.37 -15.75
CA ILE A 339 -9.65 -3.53 -14.74
C ILE A 339 -11.18 -3.69 -14.86
N ALA A 340 -11.71 -3.64 -16.08
CA ALA A 340 -13.14 -3.81 -16.33
C ALA A 340 -13.64 -5.20 -15.90
N ILE A 341 -12.91 -6.28 -16.25
CA ILE A 341 -13.26 -7.66 -15.82
C ILE A 341 -13.29 -7.76 -14.29
N ASN A 342 -12.27 -7.26 -13.60
CA ASN A 342 -12.22 -7.28 -12.13
C ASN A 342 -13.36 -6.46 -11.49
N MET A 343 -13.72 -5.33 -12.09
CA MET A 343 -14.87 -4.53 -11.67
C MET A 343 -16.18 -5.29 -11.86
N ILE A 344 -16.37 -5.98 -12.98
CA ILE A 344 -17.55 -6.82 -13.23
C ILE A 344 -17.65 -7.96 -12.21
N VAL A 345 -16.54 -8.64 -11.92
CA VAL A 345 -16.51 -9.70 -10.89
C VAL A 345 -16.92 -9.15 -9.52
N SER A 346 -16.43 -7.96 -9.16
CA SER A 346 -16.81 -7.28 -7.92
C SER A 346 -18.30 -6.90 -7.91
N LEU A 347 -18.80 -6.40 -9.05
CA LEU A 347 -20.19 -6.02 -9.23
C LEU A 347 -21.15 -7.21 -9.18
N ILE A 348 -20.70 -8.41 -9.55
CA ILE A 348 -21.47 -9.66 -9.41
C ILE A 348 -21.45 -10.14 -7.95
N GLY A 349 -20.31 -10.04 -7.26
CA GLY A 349 -20.17 -10.48 -5.87
C GLY A 349 -21.03 -9.69 -4.89
N LEU A 350 -21.17 -8.37 -5.08
CA LEU A 350 -21.89 -7.50 -4.16
C LEU A 350 -23.40 -7.83 -4.05
N PRO A 351 -24.16 -8.02 -5.15
CA PRO A 351 -25.55 -8.45 -5.08
C PRO A 351 -25.74 -9.84 -4.47
N ILE A 352 -24.83 -10.78 -4.74
CA ILE A 352 -24.89 -12.13 -4.16
C ILE A 352 -24.74 -12.05 -2.64
N LEU A 353 -23.82 -11.21 -2.14
CA LEU A 353 -23.66 -10.97 -0.71
C LEU A 353 -24.90 -10.30 -0.09
N GLY A 354 -25.48 -9.30 -0.76
CA GLY A 354 -26.58 -8.51 -0.21
C GLY A 354 -27.95 -9.21 -0.22
N TRP A 355 -28.30 -9.91 -1.31
CA TRP A 355 -29.68 -10.38 -1.52
C TRP A 355 -29.87 -11.90 -1.50
N ALA A 356 -28.81 -12.71 -1.50
CA ALA A 356 -28.99 -14.16 -1.39
C ALA A 356 -29.59 -14.53 -0.02
N THR A 357 -30.40 -15.57 0.05
CA THR A 357 -31.01 -16.05 1.31
C THR A 357 -30.12 -17.05 2.05
N ASN A 358 -29.32 -17.82 1.31
CA ASN A 358 -28.46 -18.86 1.88
C ASN A 358 -27.09 -18.27 2.33
N PRO A 359 -26.67 -18.47 3.59
CA PRO A 359 -25.39 -18.00 4.10
C PRO A 359 -24.17 -18.47 3.27
N TYR A 360 -24.18 -19.72 2.80
CA TYR A 360 -23.07 -20.25 1.99
C TYR A 360 -22.97 -19.56 0.63
N VAL A 361 -24.10 -19.14 0.06
CA VAL A 361 -24.15 -18.39 -1.20
C VAL A 361 -23.67 -16.96 -1.00
N ARG A 362 -24.05 -16.31 0.11
CA ARG A 362 -23.50 -15.00 0.50
C ARG A 362 -21.99 -15.05 0.69
N TYR A 363 -21.47 -16.14 1.28
CA TYR A 363 -20.04 -16.38 1.43
C TYR A 363 -19.32 -16.54 0.08
N PHE A 364 -19.95 -17.18 -0.91
CA PHE A 364 -19.44 -17.18 -2.28
C PHE A 364 -19.39 -15.76 -2.89
N GLY A 365 -20.38 -14.91 -2.59
CA GLY A 365 -20.35 -13.49 -2.96
C GLY A 365 -19.13 -12.75 -2.41
N ILE A 366 -18.72 -13.06 -1.16
CA ILE A 366 -17.50 -12.52 -0.53
C ILE A 366 -16.25 -12.93 -1.32
N PHE A 367 -16.15 -14.16 -1.83
CA PHE A 367 -15.00 -14.58 -2.66
C PHE A 367 -14.85 -13.72 -3.90
N LEU A 368 -15.94 -13.54 -4.65
CA LEU A 368 -15.94 -12.75 -5.89
C LEU A 368 -15.62 -11.27 -5.61
N LEU A 369 -16.25 -10.70 -4.59
CA LEU A 369 -16.02 -9.30 -4.21
C LEU A 369 -14.57 -9.07 -3.75
N THR A 370 -14.04 -9.95 -2.90
CA THR A 370 -12.66 -9.86 -2.40
C THR A 370 -11.65 -10.02 -3.53
N ALA A 371 -11.88 -10.97 -4.43
CA ALA A 371 -11.01 -11.23 -5.57
C ALA A 371 -10.97 -10.04 -6.54
N GLY A 372 -12.12 -9.54 -6.99
CA GLY A 372 -12.16 -8.41 -7.92
C GLY A 372 -11.61 -7.11 -7.33
N ALA A 373 -11.93 -6.81 -6.06
CA ALA A 373 -11.50 -5.58 -5.40
C ALA A 373 -9.98 -5.55 -5.14
N ASN A 374 -9.39 -6.66 -4.70
CA ASN A 374 -7.94 -6.73 -4.45
C ASN A 374 -7.15 -6.85 -5.76
N SER A 375 -7.66 -7.58 -6.76
CA SER A 375 -7.06 -7.67 -8.10
C SER A 375 -6.90 -6.34 -8.81
N ASN A 376 -7.82 -5.40 -8.57
CA ASN A 376 -7.76 -4.09 -9.19
C ASN A 376 -6.63 -3.21 -8.67
N VAL A 377 -6.19 -3.37 -7.42
CA VAL A 377 -5.22 -2.45 -6.80
C VAL A 377 -3.89 -2.40 -7.58
N PRO A 378 -3.14 -3.49 -7.78
CA PRO A 378 -1.86 -3.40 -8.49
C PRO A 378 -2.02 -3.16 -10.00
N VAL A 379 -3.13 -3.57 -10.61
CA VAL A 379 -3.39 -3.32 -12.04
C VAL A 379 -3.59 -1.82 -12.28
N VAL A 380 -4.36 -1.15 -11.42
CA VAL A 380 -4.55 0.30 -11.45
C VAL A 380 -3.25 1.03 -11.12
N MET A 381 -2.49 0.58 -10.12
CA MET A 381 -1.17 1.13 -9.81
C MET A 381 -0.21 1.07 -11.01
N SER A 382 -0.17 -0.06 -11.70
CA SER A 382 0.66 -0.26 -12.89
C SER A 382 0.19 0.61 -14.05
N TYR A 383 -1.14 0.72 -14.23
CA TYR A 383 -1.72 1.59 -15.24
C TYR A 383 -1.37 3.07 -15.00
N GLN A 384 -1.46 3.53 -13.75
CA GLN A 384 -1.06 4.90 -13.38
C GLN A 384 0.44 5.14 -13.58
N ALA A 385 1.29 4.20 -13.14
CA ALA A 385 2.74 4.32 -13.25
C ALA A 385 3.22 4.44 -14.70
N ASN A 386 2.52 3.78 -15.64
CA ASN A 386 2.84 3.85 -17.07
C ASN A 386 2.36 5.15 -17.74
N ASN A 387 1.27 5.74 -17.25
CA ASN A 387 0.61 6.88 -17.88
C ASN A 387 1.02 8.25 -17.31
N ILE A 388 1.63 8.29 -16.11
CA ILE A 388 1.98 9.52 -15.41
C ILE A 388 3.50 9.72 -15.43
N ARG A 389 3.93 10.85 -16.02
CA ARG A 389 5.33 11.29 -16.05
C ARG A 389 5.61 12.37 -15.00
N GLY A 390 6.83 12.40 -14.48
CA GLY A 390 7.31 13.38 -13.50
C GLY A 390 7.20 12.93 -12.04
N GLN A 391 8.28 13.07 -11.30
CA GLN A 391 8.44 12.55 -9.93
C GLN A 391 7.36 13.04 -8.95
N TRP A 392 7.09 14.35 -8.89
CA TRP A 392 6.09 14.93 -7.99
C TRP A 392 4.66 14.59 -8.37
N LYS A 393 4.38 14.49 -9.68
CA LYS A 393 3.07 14.08 -10.19
C LYS A 393 2.77 12.63 -9.82
N ARG A 394 3.77 11.73 -9.95
CA ARG A 394 3.65 10.32 -9.54
C ARG A 394 3.43 10.15 -8.04
N ALA A 395 4.17 10.91 -7.22
CA ALA A 395 4.00 10.89 -5.77
C ALA A 395 2.57 11.34 -5.37
N PHE A 396 2.09 12.44 -5.96
CA PHE A 396 0.73 12.93 -5.71
C PHE A 396 -0.34 11.94 -6.17
N CYS A 397 -0.25 11.43 -7.40
CA CYS A 397 -1.26 10.52 -7.94
C CYS A 397 -1.28 9.18 -7.18
N SER A 398 -0.12 8.67 -6.74
CA SER A 398 -0.04 7.47 -5.92
C SER A 398 -0.72 7.68 -4.56
N ALA A 399 -0.43 8.80 -3.88
CA ALA A 399 -1.11 9.16 -2.64
C ALA A 399 -2.62 9.36 -2.85
N THR A 400 -3.02 10.03 -3.93
CA THR A 400 -4.43 10.31 -4.21
C THR A 400 -5.22 9.04 -4.52
N MET A 401 -4.64 8.10 -5.27
CA MET A 401 -5.26 6.81 -5.61
C MET A 401 -5.71 6.04 -4.36
N ILE A 402 -4.84 5.98 -3.36
CA ILE A 402 -5.11 5.28 -2.09
C ILE A 402 -6.05 6.11 -1.22
N GLY A 403 -5.88 7.43 -1.20
CA GLY A 403 -6.78 8.36 -0.50
C GLY A 403 -8.24 8.22 -0.97
N PHE A 404 -8.48 8.09 -2.27
CA PHE A 404 -9.81 7.79 -2.78
C PHE A 404 -10.30 6.38 -2.39
N GLY A 405 -9.41 5.40 -2.27
CA GLY A 405 -9.78 4.09 -1.70
C GLY A 405 -10.26 4.20 -0.26
N SER A 406 -9.68 5.11 0.53
CA SER A 406 -10.11 5.41 1.89
C SER A 406 -11.47 6.13 1.94
N ILE A 407 -11.82 6.93 0.94
CA ILE A 407 -13.19 7.45 0.76
C ILE A 407 -14.19 6.31 0.55
N GLY A 408 -13.79 5.26 -0.16
CA GLY A 408 -14.57 4.01 -0.23
C GLY A 408 -14.77 3.35 1.14
N GLY A 409 -13.75 3.42 2.02
CA GLY A 409 -13.86 3.01 3.43
C GLY A 409 -14.87 3.85 4.21
N ILE A 410 -14.86 5.18 4.03
CA ILE A 410 -15.84 6.11 4.61
C ILE A 410 -17.26 5.74 4.17
N ALA A 411 -17.48 5.55 2.86
CA ALA A 411 -18.78 5.12 2.35
C ALA A 411 -19.19 3.76 2.94
N GLY A 412 -18.26 2.80 3.02
CA GLY A 412 -18.49 1.51 3.67
C GLY A 412 -18.96 1.62 5.11
N THR A 413 -18.29 2.44 5.93
CA THR A 413 -18.68 2.67 7.34
C THR A 413 -20.04 3.33 7.51
N LEU A 414 -20.56 4.00 6.48
CA LEU A 414 -21.87 4.64 6.51
C LEU A 414 -22.98 3.76 5.93
N VAL A 415 -22.64 2.80 5.06
CA VAL A 415 -23.59 1.92 4.37
C VAL A 415 -23.83 0.61 5.14
N PHE A 416 -22.78 0.02 5.73
CA PHE A 416 -22.90 -1.15 6.60
C PHE A 416 -23.19 -0.67 8.02
N ARG A 417 -24.48 -0.47 8.33
CA ARG A 417 -25.00 -0.04 9.63
C ARG A 417 -25.94 -1.07 10.22
#